data_AF-A0A6L3EKQ6-F1
#
_entry.id   AF-A0A6L3EKQ6-F1
#
_cell.length_a   1.000
_cell.length_b   1.000
_cell.length_c   1.000
_cell.angle_alpha   90.00
_cell.angle_beta   90.00
_cell.angle_gamma   90.00
#
_symmetry.space_group_name_H-M   'P 1'
#
loop_
_entity.id
_entity.type
_entity.pdbx_description
1 polymer ?
#
loop_
_entity_poly.entity_id
_entity_poly.type
_entity_poly.pdbx_seq_one_letter_code
_entity_poly.pdbx_strand_id
1 'polypeptide(L)'
;MRTWSGEQRHCARGSPSRPQRHGFVALLPSIRKQQLRCTLAPYPAQLETLGDHLRFVRLEHGLRQKDVAKTLQIDVWTLLLWEKGRTEPLVRHYPRIMEFLGYCPMQYARTRGEQFRLFRTHRGFTQGLVARYLAVDPNTIAAWEADRETDWPDHARKIERFLAGAPSPEEVEANCLANPDHYRYAVEPRSLGERLRRARIERKLRLVDVARIIGVRSARTVSAWERGEAEPLAVNVERLWQFLKEIVPRETV
;
A
#
# COMPACT_ATOMS: atom_id res chain seq x y z
N MET A 1 40.25 50.35 62.62
CA MET A 1 39.86 49.79 63.94
C MET A 1 40.11 48.28 63.90
N ARG A 2 40.96 47.79 64.83
CA ARG A 2 41.23 46.38 65.26
C ARG A 2 41.72 45.41 64.17
N THR A 3 43.01 45.16 63.93
CA THR A 3 44.04 44.39 64.67
C THR A 3 43.62 43.01 65.21
N TRP A 4 44.35 41.97 64.74
CA TRP A 4 44.84 40.72 65.40
C TRP A 4 44.91 39.59 64.33
N SER A 5 46.04 39.03 63.86
CA SER A 5 47.27 38.44 64.44
C SER A 5 47.12 37.03 65.04
N GLY A 6 47.94 36.11 64.53
CA GLY A 6 48.35 34.83 65.17
C GLY A 6 47.72 33.59 64.55
N GLU A 7 48.39 32.45 64.37
CA GLU A 7 49.79 32.07 64.61
C GLU A 7 49.98 30.65 64.03
N GLN A 8 51.22 30.30 63.71
CA GLN A 8 51.66 29.02 63.17
C GLN A 8 51.76 27.92 64.26
N ARG A 9 51.79 26.64 63.84
CA ARG A 9 52.69 25.53 64.28
C ARG A 9 52.25 24.22 63.58
N HIS A 10 53.08 23.60 62.71
CA HIS A 10 54.00 22.47 62.98
C HIS A 10 53.29 21.17 63.39
N CYS A 11 53.62 19.93 62.98
CA CYS A 11 54.64 19.29 62.14
C CYS A 11 54.29 17.77 62.12
N ALA A 12 54.52 17.05 61.02
CA ALA A 12 54.94 15.62 60.97
C ALA A 12 55.02 15.20 59.50
N ARG A 13 56.18 15.28 58.82
CA ARG A 13 57.26 14.26 58.73
C ARG A 13 56.74 12.83 58.53
N GLY A 14 56.95 12.30 57.32
CA GLY A 14 56.86 10.88 57.04
C GLY A 14 56.80 10.53 55.54
N SER A 15 57.87 10.80 54.78
CA SER A 15 58.09 10.16 53.48
C SER A 15 59.12 9.05 53.65
N PRO A 16 58.88 7.85 53.09
CA PRO A 16 59.98 7.05 52.57
C PRO A 16 59.79 6.73 51.08
N SER A 17 60.74 7.25 50.30
CA SER A 17 61.51 6.56 49.24
C SER A 17 60.82 5.57 48.30
N ARG A 18 60.70 5.99 47.03
CA ARG A 18 60.74 5.08 45.86
C ARG A 18 62.15 4.48 45.68
N PRO A 19 62.25 3.30 45.06
CA PRO A 19 63.26 3.06 44.05
C PRO A 19 62.64 2.91 42.64
N GLN A 20 63.38 3.46 41.70
CA GLN A 20 63.20 3.50 40.25
C GLN A 20 63.35 2.08 39.65
N ARG A 21 62.70 1.69 38.56
CA ARG A 21 63.10 1.79 37.12
C ARG A 21 62.25 0.71 36.40
N HIS A 22 61.88 0.71 35.12
CA HIS A 22 61.88 1.59 33.96
C HIS A 22 60.89 0.94 32.96
N GLY A 23 60.19 1.74 32.15
CA GLY A 23 59.24 1.22 31.16
C GLY A 23 58.43 2.31 30.45
N PHE A 24 59.15 3.17 29.73
CA PHE A 24 58.75 4.15 28.71
C PHE A 24 57.27 4.20 28.20
N VAL A 25 56.61 5.33 28.51
CA VAL A 25 55.76 6.25 27.70
C VAL A 25 54.88 5.71 26.56
N ALA A 26 53.56 6.00 26.64
CA ALA A 26 52.83 6.84 25.67
C ALA A 26 51.51 7.36 26.28
N LEU A 27 51.41 8.67 26.49
CA LEU A 27 50.14 9.36 26.62
C LEU A 27 49.46 9.37 25.25
N LEU A 28 48.23 8.87 25.16
CA LEU A 28 47.29 9.37 24.16
C LEU A 28 46.16 10.11 24.89
N PRO A 29 45.88 11.38 24.54
CA PRO A 29 44.72 12.09 25.06
C PRO A 29 43.46 11.29 24.73
N SER A 30 42.48 11.26 25.65
CA SER A 30 41.20 10.61 25.40
C SER A 30 40.55 11.23 24.18
N ILE A 31 40.75 10.56 23.03
CA ILE A 31 40.05 10.79 21.79
C ILE A 31 38.56 10.80 22.13
N ARG A 32 37.90 11.90 21.83
CA ARG A 32 36.43 11.99 21.82
C ARG A 32 35.98 10.90 20.85
N LYS A 33 35.53 9.75 21.37
CA LYS A 33 35.03 8.65 20.55
C LYS A 33 33.71 9.07 19.92
N GLN A 34 33.77 9.89 18.87
CA GLN A 34 32.76 9.89 17.81
C GLN A 34 32.91 8.55 17.08
N GLN A 35 32.33 7.50 17.69
CA GLN A 35 31.99 6.20 17.12
C GLN A 35 31.85 5.21 18.29
N LEU A 36 30.76 5.36 19.04
CA LEU A 36 30.12 4.21 19.64
C LEU A 36 28.82 4.02 18.86
N ARG A 37 28.93 3.48 17.65
CA ARG A 37 27.83 2.70 17.08
C ARG A 37 27.59 1.59 18.10
N CYS A 38 26.52 1.69 18.88
CA CYS A 38 26.14 0.66 19.84
C CYS A 38 25.90 -0.65 19.07
N THR A 39 26.92 -1.50 19.04
CA THR A 39 26.99 -2.81 18.39
C THR A 39 26.13 -3.88 19.07
N LEU A 40 25.07 -3.50 19.80
CA LEU A 40 24.25 -4.42 20.60
C LEU A 40 22.76 -4.05 20.67
N ALA A 41 22.21 -3.24 19.76
CA ALA A 41 20.76 -3.30 19.57
C ALA A 41 20.44 -4.61 18.81
N PRO A 42 19.38 -5.37 19.16
CA PRO A 42 19.02 -6.61 18.50
C PRO A 42 18.42 -6.29 17.13
N TYR A 43 19.29 -5.93 16.18
CA TYR A 43 18.95 -5.72 14.78
C TYR A 43 18.54 -7.04 14.15
N PRO A 44 17.53 -7.04 13.26
CA PRO A 44 17.23 -8.21 12.45
C PRO A 44 18.45 -8.56 11.58
N ALA A 45 18.81 -9.84 11.54
CA ALA A 45 19.96 -10.32 10.77
C ALA A 45 19.75 -10.20 9.25
N GLN A 46 18.48 -10.25 8.81
CA GLN A 46 18.03 -10.12 7.42
C GLN A 46 16.74 -9.27 7.39
N LEU A 47 16.61 -8.42 6.37
CA LEU A 47 15.43 -7.58 6.16
C LEU A 47 14.56 -8.21 5.07
N GLU A 48 13.66 -9.10 5.47
CA GLU A 48 12.77 -9.79 4.52
C GLU A 48 11.36 -9.20 4.54
N THR A 49 10.84 -8.92 5.74
CA THR A 49 9.48 -8.44 5.91
C THR A 49 9.43 -6.92 6.06
N LEU A 50 8.27 -6.34 5.75
CA LEU A 50 8.03 -4.91 5.99
C LEU A 50 8.22 -4.53 7.48
N GLY A 51 7.94 -5.47 8.38
CA GLY A 51 8.18 -5.32 9.83
C GLY A 51 9.67 -5.25 10.18
N ASP A 52 10.53 -6.00 9.49
CA ASP A 52 11.98 -5.95 9.70
C ASP A 52 12.55 -4.61 9.27
N HIS A 53 12.13 -4.11 8.11
CA HIS A 53 12.52 -2.78 7.63
C HIS A 53 12.07 -1.67 8.59
N LEU A 54 10.83 -1.74 9.10
CA LEU A 54 10.31 -0.81 10.10
C LEU A 54 11.13 -0.85 11.39
N ARG A 55 11.41 -2.05 11.90
CA ARG A 55 12.21 -2.23 13.12
C ARG A 55 13.63 -1.72 12.94
N PHE A 56 14.24 -1.99 11.79
CA PHE A 56 15.58 -1.52 11.46
C PHE A 56 15.66 0.01 11.48
N VAL A 57 14.81 0.68 10.69
CA VAL A 57 14.78 2.15 10.62
C VAL A 57 14.45 2.76 11.98
N ARG A 58 13.50 2.18 12.74
CA ARG A 58 13.20 2.63 14.09
C ARG A 58 14.42 2.59 15.02
N LEU A 59 15.17 1.50 15.01
CA LEU A 59 16.37 1.33 15.84
C LEU A 59 17.52 2.23 15.40
N GLU A 60 17.73 2.38 14.09
CA GLU A 60 18.73 3.30 13.52
C GLU A 60 18.50 4.75 13.97
N HIS A 61 17.24 5.18 14.03
CA HIS A 61 16.87 6.52 14.49
C HIS A 61 16.69 6.63 16.01
N GLY A 62 16.90 5.56 16.77
CA GLY A 62 16.73 5.56 18.24
C GLY A 62 15.30 5.83 18.72
N LEU A 63 14.29 5.57 17.87
CA LEU A 63 12.89 5.87 18.15
C LEU A 63 12.22 4.76 18.99
N ARG A 64 11.28 5.15 19.86
CA ARG A 64 10.45 4.18 20.58
C ARG A 64 9.28 3.74 19.69
N GLN A 65 8.75 2.55 19.94
CA GLN A 65 7.59 2.03 19.21
C GLN A 65 6.39 3.00 19.26
N LYS A 66 6.15 3.64 20.42
CA LYS A 66 5.10 4.65 20.57
C LYS A 66 5.27 5.87 19.64
N ASP A 67 6.50 6.25 19.34
CA ASP A 67 6.79 7.43 18.51
C ASP A 67 6.51 7.09 17.05
N VAL A 68 6.97 5.91 16.58
CA VAL A 68 6.69 5.40 15.23
C VAL A 68 5.19 5.13 15.04
N ALA A 69 4.52 4.52 16.02
CA ALA A 69 3.10 4.25 15.97
C ALA A 69 2.28 5.55 15.82
N LYS A 70 2.68 6.62 16.53
CA LYS A 70 2.09 7.95 16.38
C LYS A 70 2.29 8.51 14.97
N THR A 71 3.50 8.41 14.42
CA THR A 71 3.80 8.86 13.04
C THR A 71 2.96 8.11 12.00
N LEU A 72 2.82 6.79 12.15
CA LEU A 72 2.04 5.95 11.24
C LEU A 72 0.52 6.02 11.48
N GLN A 73 0.10 6.68 12.58
CA GLN A 73 -1.28 6.75 13.06
C GLN A 73 -1.91 5.36 13.29
N ILE A 74 -1.16 4.49 13.98
CA ILE A 74 -1.60 3.13 14.35
C ILE A 74 -1.43 2.91 15.85
N ASP A 75 -2.02 1.82 16.35
CA ASP A 75 -1.80 1.40 17.72
C ASP A 75 -0.39 0.82 17.92
N VAL A 76 0.19 1.03 19.10
CA VAL A 76 1.53 0.54 19.45
C VAL A 76 1.60 -0.98 19.40
N TRP A 77 0.52 -1.67 19.80
CA TRP A 77 0.43 -3.12 19.73
C TRP A 77 0.47 -3.61 18.29
N THR A 78 -0.20 -2.92 17.36
CA THR A 78 -0.16 -3.24 15.93
C THR A 78 1.26 -3.18 15.39
N LEU A 79 2.00 -2.10 15.69
CA LEU A 79 3.40 -1.98 15.31
C LEU A 79 4.26 -3.11 15.89
N LEU A 80 4.06 -3.43 17.17
CA LEU A 80 4.78 -4.52 17.84
C LEU A 80 4.52 -5.88 17.17
N LEU A 81 3.31 -6.15 16.73
CA LEU A 81 2.98 -7.39 16.01
C LEU A 81 3.65 -7.43 14.63
N TRP A 82 3.72 -6.30 13.92
CA TRP A 82 4.45 -6.20 12.64
C TRP A 82 5.95 -6.43 12.83
N GLU A 83 6.58 -5.76 13.79
CA GLU A 83 8.02 -5.92 14.08
C GLU A 83 8.41 -7.32 14.59
N LYS A 84 7.44 -8.10 15.06
CA LYS A 84 7.62 -9.50 15.47
C LYS A 84 7.25 -10.51 14.37
N GLY A 85 6.85 -10.04 13.18
CA GLY A 85 6.39 -10.89 12.08
C GLY A 85 5.12 -11.68 12.39
N ARG A 86 4.33 -11.26 13.38
CA ARG A 86 3.08 -11.95 13.78
C ARG A 86 1.91 -11.63 12.84
N THR A 87 1.94 -10.44 12.24
CA THR A 87 0.92 -9.93 11.31
C THR A 87 1.59 -9.03 10.29
N GLU A 88 0.98 -8.88 9.11
CA GLU A 88 1.45 -7.93 8.09
C GLU A 88 0.59 -6.65 8.06
N PRO A 89 1.14 -5.52 7.61
CA PRO A 89 0.36 -4.31 7.39
C PRO A 89 -0.69 -4.50 6.30
N LEU A 90 -1.85 -3.87 6.48
CA LEU A 90 -2.84 -3.76 5.40
C LEU A 90 -2.38 -2.73 4.36
N VAL A 91 -2.82 -2.88 3.12
CA VAL A 91 -2.38 -2.04 1.99
C VAL A 91 -2.55 -0.54 2.24
N ARG A 92 -3.62 -0.12 2.94
CA ARG A 92 -3.84 1.29 3.32
C ARG A 92 -2.70 1.91 4.17
N HIS A 93 -1.91 1.09 4.87
CA HIS A 93 -0.80 1.55 5.69
C HIS A 93 0.50 1.70 4.89
N TYR A 94 0.58 1.12 3.69
CA TYR A 94 1.80 1.10 2.89
C TYR A 94 2.32 2.50 2.54
N PRO A 95 1.48 3.47 2.11
CA PRO A 95 1.96 4.82 1.80
C PRO A 95 2.70 5.47 2.98
N ARG A 96 2.11 5.43 4.18
CA ARG A 96 2.70 6.01 5.40
C ARG A 96 3.96 5.25 5.84
N ILE A 97 3.97 3.93 5.68
CA ILE A 97 5.15 3.12 5.99
C ILE A 97 6.30 3.49 5.04
N MET A 98 6.04 3.62 3.74
CA MET A 98 7.06 3.97 2.76
C MET A 98 7.57 5.40 2.94
N GLU A 99 6.70 6.34 3.28
CA GLU A 99 7.08 7.70 3.67
C GLU A 99 7.99 7.69 4.91
N PHE A 100 7.65 6.91 5.94
CA PHE A 100 8.48 6.76 7.13
C PHE A 100 9.83 6.09 6.83
N LEU A 101 9.87 5.07 5.97
CA LEU A 101 11.11 4.38 5.60
C LEU A 101 12.00 5.24 4.70
N GLY A 102 11.42 6.13 3.89
CA GLY A 102 12.14 6.92 2.88
C GLY A 102 12.58 6.12 1.65
N TYR A 103 12.19 4.84 1.54
CA TYR A 103 12.45 3.97 0.39
C TYR A 103 11.35 2.90 0.25
N CYS A 104 11.26 2.27 -0.92
CA CYS A 104 10.37 1.14 -1.15
C CYS A 104 11.10 -0.18 -0.86
N PRO A 105 10.70 -0.95 0.17
CA PRO A 105 11.32 -2.25 0.48
C PRO A 105 10.83 -3.38 -0.45
N MET A 106 9.77 -3.15 -1.23
CA MET A 106 9.26 -4.14 -2.17
C MET A 106 10.20 -4.23 -3.37
N GLN A 107 10.59 -5.47 -3.69
CA GLN A 107 11.58 -5.82 -4.70
C GLN A 107 11.27 -5.22 -6.09
N TYR A 108 12.30 -5.14 -6.94
CA TYR A 108 12.17 -4.74 -8.33
C TYR A 108 11.13 -5.58 -9.06
N ALA A 109 10.04 -4.96 -9.49
CA ALA A 109 9.03 -5.58 -10.32
C ALA A 109 9.60 -5.92 -11.70
N ARG A 110 9.59 -7.20 -12.05
CA ARG A 110 10.10 -7.76 -13.31
C ARG A 110 8.98 -7.91 -14.34
N THR A 111 7.77 -8.20 -13.89
CA THR A 111 6.61 -8.39 -14.77
C THR A 111 5.68 -7.18 -14.73
N ARG A 112 4.78 -7.07 -15.73
CA ARG A 112 3.74 -6.02 -15.74
C ARG A 112 2.78 -6.20 -14.56
N GLY A 113 2.42 -7.44 -14.21
CA GLY A 113 1.59 -7.75 -13.06
C GLY A 113 2.22 -7.29 -11.74
N GLU A 114 3.52 -7.54 -11.57
CA GLU A 114 4.28 -7.06 -10.40
C GLU A 114 4.36 -5.53 -10.35
N GLN A 115 4.58 -4.86 -11.49
CA GLN A 115 4.61 -3.40 -11.56
C GLN A 115 3.26 -2.80 -11.17
N PHE A 116 2.18 -3.38 -11.69
CA PHE A 116 0.82 -2.98 -11.35
C PHE A 116 0.52 -3.18 -9.86
N ARG A 117 0.89 -4.35 -9.30
CA ARG A 117 0.75 -4.64 -7.87
C ARG A 117 1.52 -3.65 -7.02
N LEU A 118 2.79 -3.38 -7.38
CA LEU A 118 3.67 -2.46 -6.65
C LEU A 118 3.12 -1.05 -6.67
N PHE A 119 2.72 -0.54 -7.83
CA PHE A 119 2.13 0.79 -7.95
C PHE A 119 0.84 0.89 -7.12
N ARG A 120 -0.02 -0.15 -7.18
CA ARG A 120 -1.25 -0.22 -6.41
C ARG A 120 -0.96 -0.18 -4.91
N THR A 121 -0.09 -1.04 -4.40
CA THR A 121 0.19 -1.13 -2.96
C THR A 121 0.92 0.10 -2.45
N HIS A 122 1.86 0.65 -3.22
CA HIS A 122 2.58 1.87 -2.89
C HIS A 122 1.64 3.06 -2.70
N ARG A 123 0.59 3.13 -3.52
CA ARG A 123 -0.43 4.18 -3.42
C ARG A 123 -1.59 3.84 -2.49
N GLY A 124 -1.54 2.72 -1.77
CA GLY A 124 -2.55 2.36 -0.76
C GLY A 124 -3.87 1.82 -1.31
N PHE A 125 -3.91 1.46 -2.60
CA PHE A 125 -5.12 0.95 -3.24
C PHE A 125 -5.38 -0.52 -2.89
N THR A 126 -6.60 -0.85 -2.50
CA THR A 126 -7.03 -2.27 -2.43
C THR A 126 -7.36 -2.79 -3.84
N GLN A 127 -7.29 -4.10 -4.05
CA GLN A 127 -7.69 -4.71 -5.34
C GLN A 127 -9.13 -4.33 -5.72
N GLY A 128 -10.05 -4.35 -4.74
CA GLY A 128 -11.44 -3.96 -4.96
C GLY A 128 -11.61 -2.49 -5.36
N LEU A 129 -10.80 -1.59 -4.81
CA LEU A 129 -10.86 -0.17 -5.16
C LEU A 129 -10.34 0.09 -6.58
N VAL A 130 -9.27 -0.59 -7.00
CA VAL A 130 -8.80 -0.51 -8.39
C VAL A 130 -9.78 -1.16 -9.36
N ALA A 131 -10.38 -2.28 -8.98
CA ALA A 131 -11.43 -2.93 -9.78
C ALA A 131 -12.60 -1.98 -10.06
N ARG A 132 -13.03 -1.22 -9.02
CA ARG A 132 -14.03 -0.16 -9.16
C ARG A 132 -13.57 0.94 -10.12
N TYR A 133 -12.35 1.47 -9.91
CA TYR A 133 -11.79 2.53 -10.75
C TYR A 133 -11.66 2.13 -12.23
N LEU A 134 -11.26 0.89 -12.52
CA LEU A 134 -11.05 0.38 -13.88
C LEU A 134 -12.29 -0.32 -14.48
N ALA A 135 -13.39 -0.39 -13.74
CA ALA A 135 -14.62 -1.07 -14.12
C ALA A 135 -14.43 -2.56 -14.51
N VAL A 136 -13.61 -3.28 -13.75
CA VAL A 136 -13.34 -4.72 -13.93
C VAL A 136 -13.74 -5.53 -12.69
N ASP A 137 -13.76 -6.86 -12.81
CA ASP A 137 -13.99 -7.73 -11.66
C ASP A 137 -12.74 -7.75 -10.75
N PRO A 138 -12.89 -7.78 -9.41
CA PRO A 138 -11.74 -7.93 -8.51
C PRO A 138 -10.87 -9.17 -8.79
N ASN A 139 -11.45 -10.26 -9.30
CA ASN A 139 -10.67 -11.44 -9.69
C ASN A 139 -9.79 -11.17 -10.92
N THR A 140 -10.24 -10.31 -11.84
CA THR A 140 -9.43 -9.87 -12.99
C THR A 140 -8.20 -9.10 -12.51
N ILE A 141 -8.35 -8.23 -11.50
CA ILE A 141 -7.21 -7.55 -10.86
C ILE A 141 -6.22 -8.57 -10.28
N ALA A 142 -6.71 -9.56 -9.53
CA ALA A 142 -5.86 -10.62 -8.99
C ALA A 142 -5.21 -11.49 -10.07
N ALA A 143 -5.85 -11.68 -11.23
CA ALA A 143 -5.29 -12.37 -12.37
C ALA A 143 -4.18 -11.56 -13.05
N TRP A 144 -4.36 -10.24 -13.21
CA TRP A 144 -3.32 -9.33 -13.73
C TRP A 144 -2.09 -9.31 -12.84
N GLU A 145 -2.27 -9.23 -11.52
CA GLU A 145 -1.14 -9.24 -10.56
C GLU A 145 -0.36 -10.56 -10.52
N ALA A 146 -0.98 -11.64 -10.99
CA ALA A 146 -0.36 -12.97 -11.10
C ALA A 146 0.09 -13.28 -12.54
N ASP A 147 0.04 -12.30 -13.46
CA ASP A 147 0.37 -12.43 -14.88
C ASP A 147 -0.39 -13.58 -15.59
N ARG A 148 -1.64 -13.84 -15.18
CA ARG A 148 -2.46 -14.94 -15.73
C ARG A 148 -3.39 -14.58 -16.90
N GLU A 149 -3.75 -13.30 -17.08
CA GLU A 149 -4.74 -12.84 -18.08
C GLU A 149 -4.40 -11.47 -18.70
N THR A 150 -3.32 -11.42 -19.49
CA THR A 150 -2.76 -10.15 -20.01
C THR A 150 -2.97 -9.90 -21.51
N ASP A 151 -3.57 -10.84 -22.24
CA ASP A 151 -3.51 -10.81 -23.72
C ASP A 151 -4.64 -10.02 -24.40
N TRP A 152 -5.58 -9.47 -23.63
CA TRP A 152 -6.65 -8.64 -24.18
C TRP A 152 -6.21 -7.18 -24.33
N PRO A 153 -6.34 -6.55 -25.53
CA PRO A 153 -5.91 -5.17 -25.77
C PRO A 153 -6.52 -4.14 -24.80
N ASP A 154 -7.75 -4.37 -24.33
CA ASP A 154 -8.41 -3.48 -23.37
C ASP A 154 -7.79 -3.53 -21.96
N HIS A 155 -7.24 -4.69 -21.56
CA HIS A 155 -6.59 -4.84 -20.25
C HIS A 155 -5.32 -4.01 -20.19
N ALA A 156 -4.48 -4.06 -21.23
CA ALA A 156 -3.26 -3.26 -21.33
C ALA A 156 -3.57 -1.76 -21.22
N ARG A 157 -4.59 -1.28 -21.93
CA ARG A 157 -5.03 0.12 -21.86
C ARG A 157 -5.49 0.53 -20.46
N LYS A 158 -6.25 -0.32 -19.76
CA LYS A 158 -6.72 -0.05 -18.39
C LYS A 158 -5.57 -0.02 -17.39
N ILE A 159 -4.61 -0.94 -17.51
CA ILE A 159 -3.38 -0.98 -16.71
C ILE A 159 -2.57 0.30 -16.94
N GLU A 160 -2.33 0.67 -18.19
CA GLU A 160 -1.58 1.89 -18.55
C GLU A 160 -2.28 3.15 -18.02
N ARG A 161 -3.61 3.24 -18.13
CA ARG A 161 -4.39 4.34 -17.55
C ARG A 161 -4.21 4.43 -16.02
N PHE A 162 -4.15 3.29 -15.33
CA PHE A 162 -3.92 3.27 -13.89
C PHE A 162 -2.51 3.76 -13.52
N LEU A 163 -1.50 3.25 -14.24
CA LEU A 163 -0.10 3.58 -14.01
C LEU A 163 0.24 5.03 -14.40
N ALA A 164 -0.42 5.59 -15.41
CA ALA A 164 -0.19 6.96 -15.89
C ALA A 164 -0.60 8.03 -14.86
N GLY A 165 -1.48 7.72 -13.91
CA GLY A 165 -1.91 8.67 -12.90
C GLY A 165 -3.32 8.44 -12.40
N ALA A 166 -3.53 7.35 -11.65
CA ALA A 166 -4.77 7.19 -10.90
C ALA A 166 -4.96 8.32 -9.86
N PRO A 167 -6.21 8.75 -9.60
CA PRO A 167 -6.54 9.64 -8.49
C PRO A 167 -6.16 9.02 -7.13
N SER A 168 -6.34 9.74 -6.01
CA SER A 168 -6.07 9.13 -4.69
C SER A 168 -7.10 8.03 -4.35
N PRO A 169 -6.76 7.06 -3.48
CA PRO A 169 -7.74 6.08 -3.01
C PRO A 169 -8.99 6.73 -2.41
N GLU A 170 -8.81 7.82 -1.67
CA GLU A 170 -9.88 8.59 -1.03
C GLU A 170 -10.80 9.24 -2.08
N GLU A 171 -10.25 9.82 -3.15
CA GLU A 171 -11.03 10.35 -4.26
C GLU A 171 -11.83 9.26 -4.99
N VAL A 172 -11.21 8.11 -5.24
CA VAL A 172 -11.91 6.98 -5.87
C VAL A 172 -13.04 6.49 -4.97
N GLU A 173 -12.79 6.34 -3.67
CA GLU A 173 -13.79 5.90 -2.71
C GLU A 173 -14.92 6.92 -2.56
N ALA A 174 -14.60 8.21 -2.44
CA ALA A 174 -15.58 9.30 -2.42
C ALA A 174 -16.43 9.32 -3.69
N ASN A 175 -15.83 9.12 -4.87
CA ASN A 175 -16.56 9.01 -6.12
C ASN A 175 -17.48 7.77 -6.11
N CYS A 176 -17.00 6.62 -5.63
CA CYS A 176 -17.82 5.41 -5.48
C CYS A 176 -18.98 5.57 -4.50
N LEU A 177 -18.84 6.42 -3.48
CA LEU A 177 -19.89 6.70 -2.49
C LEU A 177 -20.89 7.75 -2.99
N ALA A 178 -20.40 8.83 -3.59
CA ALA A 178 -21.21 9.89 -4.18
C ALA A 178 -22.02 9.38 -5.37
N ASN A 179 -21.47 8.39 -6.07
CA ASN A 179 -22.12 7.69 -7.15
C ASN A 179 -22.15 6.20 -6.76
N PRO A 180 -23.14 5.72 -5.98
CA PRO A 180 -23.25 4.29 -5.64
C PRO A 180 -23.41 3.41 -6.89
N ASP A 181 -23.96 3.99 -7.95
CA ASP A 181 -24.00 3.45 -9.30
C ASP A 181 -22.66 3.57 -10.06
N HIS A 182 -21.57 4.02 -9.44
CA HIS A 182 -20.23 4.05 -10.05
C HIS A 182 -19.57 2.67 -10.05
N TYR A 183 -20.13 1.71 -9.31
CA TYR A 183 -19.92 0.28 -9.57
C TYR A 183 -20.81 -0.24 -10.72
N ARG A 184 -21.70 0.60 -11.25
CA ARG A 184 -22.70 0.29 -12.28
C ARG A 184 -22.33 0.99 -13.58
N TYR A 185 -21.24 0.52 -14.17
CA TYR A 185 -20.93 0.67 -15.60
C TYR A 185 -20.61 2.07 -16.08
N ALA A 186 -19.89 2.10 -17.19
CA ALA A 186 -19.54 3.32 -17.89
C ALA A 186 -20.74 4.32 -17.90
N VAL A 187 -20.48 5.54 -17.39
CA VAL A 187 -21.43 6.67 -17.41
C VAL A 187 -21.98 6.87 -18.82
N GLU A 188 -21.13 6.67 -19.81
CA GLU A 188 -21.46 6.60 -21.24
C GLU A 188 -21.00 5.25 -21.80
N PRO A 189 -21.88 4.24 -21.86
CA PRO A 189 -21.50 2.94 -22.37
C PRO A 189 -21.24 3.01 -23.88
N ARG A 190 -20.01 2.69 -24.28
CA ARG A 190 -19.52 2.74 -25.67
C ARG A 190 -19.77 1.44 -26.41
N SER A 191 -19.84 0.32 -25.69
CA SER A 191 -20.15 -1.00 -26.26
C SER A 191 -21.56 -1.48 -25.92
N LEU A 192 -22.09 -2.38 -26.75
CA LEU A 192 -23.37 -3.05 -26.49
C LEU A 192 -23.33 -3.87 -25.18
N GLY A 193 -22.17 -4.48 -24.88
CA GLY A 193 -21.94 -5.20 -23.64
C GLY A 193 -22.04 -4.32 -22.39
N GLU A 194 -21.44 -3.12 -22.42
CA GLU A 194 -21.55 -2.14 -21.34
C GLU A 194 -22.99 -1.63 -21.16
N ARG A 195 -23.70 -1.38 -22.26
CA ARG A 195 -25.13 -1.00 -22.25
C ARG A 195 -25.98 -2.10 -21.61
N LEU A 196 -25.74 -3.35 -21.99
CA LEU A 196 -26.42 -4.52 -21.46
C LEU A 196 -26.16 -4.70 -19.96
N ARG A 197 -24.90 -4.56 -19.55
CA ARG A 197 -24.48 -4.64 -18.15
C ARG A 197 -25.22 -3.60 -17.31
N ARG A 198 -25.25 -2.35 -17.80
CA ARG A 198 -25.96 -1.22 -17.18
C ARG A 198 -27.45 -1.49 -17.01
N ALA A 199 -28.11 -1.82 -18.11
CA ALA A 199 -29.52 -2.16 -18.14
C ALA A 199 -29.89 -3.31 -17.19
N ARG A 200 -29.06 -4.36 -17.15
CA ARG A 200 -29.26 -5.51 -16.26
C ARG A 200 -29.25 -5.09 -14.80
N ILE A 201 -28.20 -4.38 -14.38
CA ILE A 201 -28.14 -3.99 -12.97
C ILE A 201 -29.23 -2.96 -12.69
N GLU A 202 -29.47 -1.92 -13.52
CA GLU A 202 -30.54 -0.90 -13.33
C GLU A 202 -31.88 -1.55 -12.95
N ARG A 203 -32.20 -2.67 -13.61
CA ARG A 203 -33.42 -3.46 -13.37
C ARG A 203 -33.31 -4.52 -12.28
N LYS A 204 -32.18 -4.58 -11.55
CA LYS A 204 -31.84 -5.57 -10.51
C LYS A 204 -31.97 -7.02 -10.99
N LEU A 205 -31.65 -7.26 -12.25
CA LEU A 205 -31.77 -8.58 -12.88
C LEU A 205 -30.48 -9.39 -12.71
N ARG A 206 -30.62 -10.71 -12.51
CA ARG A 206 -29.48 -11.64 -12.57
C ARG A 206 -29.21 -12.01 -14.04
N LEU A 207 -28.01 -12.53 -14.31
CA LEU A 207 -27.62 -12.97 -15.66
C LEU A 207 -28.58 -14.01 -16.24
N VAL A 208 -29.12 -14.90 -15.40
CA VAL A 208 -30.11 -15.91 -15.81
C VAL A 208 -31.43 -15.27 -16.22
N ASP A 209 -31.85 -14.20 -15.53
CA ASP A 209 -33.09 -13.51 -15.83
C ASP A 209 -32.96 -12.77 -17.18
N VAL A 210 -31.82 -12.12 -17.43
CA VAL A 210 -31.52 -11.48 -18.72
C VAL A 210 -31.41 -12.49 -19.87
N ALA A 211 -30.76 -13.64 -19.64
CA ALA A 211 -30.69 -14.71 -20.63
C ALA A 211 -32.10 -15.21 -21.01
N ARG A 212 -33.00 -15.35 -20.02
CA ARG A 212 -34.41 -15.72 -20.28
C ARG A 212 -35.14 -14.66 -21.09
N ILE A 213 -34.98 -13.38 -20.76
CA ILE A 213 -35.64 -12.26 -21.45
C ILE A 213 -35.19 -12.15 -22.91
N ILE A 214 -33.88 -12.27 -23.18
CA ILE A 214 -33.32 -12.20 -24.54
C ILE A 214 -33.55 -13.52 -25.31
N GLY A 215 -33.93 -14.60 -24.63
CA GLY A 215 -34.14 -15.91 -25.25
C GLY A 215 -32.83 -16.63 -25.58
N VAL A 216 -31.83 -16.52 -24.71
CA VAL A 216 -30.52 -17.18 -24.81
C VAL A 216 -30.46 -18.32 -23.81
N ARG A 217 -29.94 -19.48 -24.23
CA ARG A 217 -29.92 -20.70 -23.39
C ARG A 217 -28.99 -20.62 -22.19
N SER A 218 -27.99 -19.75 -22.19
CA SER A 218 -26.95 -19.70 -21.15
C SER A 218 -26.69 -18.28 -20.65
N ALA A 219 -26.71 -18.12 -19.33
CA ALA A 219 -26.25 -16.91 -18.64
C ALA A 219 -24.76 -16.62 -18.90
N ARG A 220 -23.97 -17.63 -19.25
CA ARG A 220 -22.55 -17.46 -19.62
C ARG A 220 -22.40 -16.66 -20.91
N THR A 221 -23.32 -16.83 -21.86
CA THR A 221 -23.33 -16.08 -23.13
C THR A 221 -23.58 -14.59 -22.88
N VAL A 222 -24.55 -14.26 -22.00
CA VAL A 222 -24.82 -12.88 -21.58
C VAL A 222 -23.60 -12.29 -20.85
N SER A 223 -22.97 -13.07 -19.96
CA SER A 223 -21.73 -12.64 -19.28
C SER A 223 -20.57 -12.39 -20.26
N ALA A 224 -20.42 -13.22 -21.30
CA ALA A 224 -19.40 -13.01 -22.33
C ALA A 224 -19.65 -11.71 -23.12
N TRP A 225 -20.91 -11.40 -23.45
CA TRP A 225 -21.28 -10.13 -24.09
C TRP A 225 -21.02 -8.93 -23.17
N GLU A 226 -21.42 -9.02 -21.91
CA GLU A 226 -21.21 -7.98 -20.89
C GLU A 226 -19.73 -7.66 -20.64
N ARG A 227 -18.85 -8.66 -20.83
CA ARG A 227 -17.39 -8.53 -20.69
C ARG A 227 -16.67 -8.19 -21.99
N GLY A 228 -17.38 -8.15 -23.12
CA GLY A 228 -16.79 -7.90 -24.44
C GLY A 228 -15.93 -9.04 -24.98
N GLU A 229 -16.03 -10.24 -24.41
CA GLU A 229 -15.29 -11.43 -24.86
C GLU A 229 -15.89 -12.04 -26.13
N ALA A 230 -17.17 -11.77 -26.37
CA ALA A 230 -17.90 -12.25 -27.53
C ALA A 230 -18.88 -11.18 -28.00
N GLU A 231 -19.06 -11.08 -29.32
CA GLU A 231 -20.11 -10.26 -29.90
C GLU A 231 -21.40 -11.07 -30.06
N PRO A 232 -22.57 -10.49 -29.79
CA PRO A 232 -23.84 -11.14 -30.04
C PRO A 232 -24.08 -11.29 -31.55
N LEU A 233 -24.57 -12.48 -31.94
CA LEU A 233 -25.08 -12.71 -33.30
C LEU A 233 -26.22 -11.73 -33.63
N ALA A 234 -26.41 -11.41 -34.91
CA ALA A 234 -27.41 -10.45 -35.38
C ALA A 234 -28.84 -10.70 -34.81
N VAL A 235 -29.23 -11.97 -34.70
CA VAL A 235 -30.53 -12.38 -34.11
C VAL A 235 -30.66 -11.95 -32.64
N ASN A 236 -29.56 -11.98 -31.89
CA ASN A 236 -29.52 -11.57 -30.49
C ASN A 236 -29.36 -10.05 -30.35
N VAL A 237 -28.70 -9.39 -31.31
CA VAL A 237 -28.54 -7.92 -31.33
C VAL A 237 -29.90 -7.23 -31.35
N GLU A 238 -30.86 -7.70 -32.15
CA GLU A 238 -32.21 -7.11 -32.19
C GLU A 238 -32.93 -7.22 -30.83
N ARG A 239 -32.88 -8.40 -30.21
CA ARG A 239 -33.49 -8.65 -28.90
C ARG A 239 -32.80 -7.85 -27.79
N LEU A 240 -31.49 -7.68 -27.88
CA LEU A 240 -30.71 -6.82 -27.01
C LEU A 240 -31.13 -5.36 -27.16
N TRP A 241 -31.29 -4.86 -28.39
CA TRP A 241 -31.77 -3.50 -28.62
C TRP A 241 -33.19 -3.28 -28.07
N GLN A 242 -34.08 -4.25 -28.21
CA GLN A 242 -35.41 -4.19 -27.59
C GLN A 242 -35.32 -4.11 -26.07
N PHE A 243 -34.53 -4.99 -25.45
CA PHE A 243 -34.25 -4.95 -24.01
C PHE A 243 -33.65 -3.61 -23.57
N LEU A 244 -32.81 -2.98 -24.39
CA LEU A 244 -32.18 -1.69 -24.09
C LEU A 244 -33.11 -0.48 -24.32
N LYS A 245 -34.01 -0.53 -25.31
CA LYS A 245 -34.95 0.57 -25.64
C LYS A 245 -35.95 0.85 -24.52
N GLU A 246 -36.30 -0.15 -23.72
CA GLU A 246 -37.14 0.03 -22.53
C GLU A 246 -36.50 0.91 -21.43
N ILE A 247 -35.28 1.44 -21.61
CA ILE A 247 -34.59 2.38 -20.70
C ILE A 247 -34.70 3.84 -21.11
N VAL A 248 -35.28 4.20 -22.26
CA VAL A 248 -35.39 5.62 -22.63
C VAL A 248 -36.21 6.35 -21.57
N PRO A 249 -35.62 7.28 -20.78
CA PRO A 249 -36.39 8.09 -19.86
C PRO A 249 -37.40 8.87 -20.69
N ARG A 250 -38.67 8.85 -20.30
CA ARG A 250 -39.63 9.83 -20.84
C ARG A 250 -39.06 11.20 -20.51
N GLU A 251 -38.60 11.90 -21.54
CA GLU A 251 -38.22 13.30 -21.42
C GLU A 251 -39.37 14.05 -20.75
N THR A 252 -39.01 14.79 -19.71
CA THR A 252 -39.87 15.71 -18.98
C THR A 252 -40.51 16.70 -19.95
N VAL A 253 -41.84 16.65 -20.06
CA VAL A 253 -42.67 17.77 -20.54
C VAL A 253 -42.96 18.67 -19.35
#